data_AF-A0A2G5QS88-F1
#
_entry.id   AF-A0A2G5QS88-F1
#
_cell.length_a   1.000
_cell.length_b   1.000
_cell.length_c   1.000
_cell.angle_alpha   90.00
_cell.angle_beta   90.00
_cell.angle_gamma   90.00
#
_symmetry.space_group_name_H-M   'P 1'
#
loop_
_entity.id
_entity.type
_entity.pdbx_description
1 polymer ?
#
loop_
_entity_poly.entity_id
_entity_poly.type
_entity_poly.pdbx_seq_one_letter_code
_entity_poly.pdbx_strand_id
1 'polypeptide(L)'
;MARKLIAKVVKDPTAEADRAWFEANPERLFRLRDPAPVEFKDPLGDPGEGFSWRVLIARLPDGGRLRLPVSLSWELHNDHAKDQHLKILFEQVAPAEAKARLG
;
A
#
# COMPACT_ATOMS: atom_id res chain seq x y z
N MET A 1 21.37 28.91 16.94
CA MET A 1 20.49 28.03 17.75
C MET A 1 19.92 26.94 16.85
N ALA A 2 20.35 25.69 17.02
CA ALA A 2 19.84 24.56 16.23
C ALA A 2 18.55 24.03 16.85
N ARG A 3 17.42 24.12 16.12
CA ARG A 3 16.17 23.47 16.51
C ARG A 3 16.34 21.96 16.37
N LYS A 4 16.53 21.27 17.49
CA LYS A 4 16.51 19.81 17.58
C LYS A 4 15.05 19.38 17.37
N LEU A 5 14.71 19.01 16.13
CA LEU A 5 13.44 18.36 15.83
C LEU A 5 13.48 16.98 16.47
N ILE A 6 12.95 16.87 17.68
CA ILE A 6 12.54 15.59 18.25
C ILE A 6 11.39 15.08 17.37
N ALA A 7 11.73 14.30 16.36
CA ALA A 7 10.76 13.57 15.56
C ALA A 7 10.04 12.63 16.52
N LYS A 8 8.87 13.04 17.00
CA LYS A 8 7.96 12.18 17.73
C LYS A 8 7.62 11.08 16.74
N VAL A 9 8.14 9.87 16.98
CA VAL A 9 7.80 8.69 16.19
C VAL A 9 6.33 8.44 16.44
N VAL A 10 5.46 9.07 15.66
CA VAL A 10 4.04 8.73 15.61
C VAL A 10 4.04 7.33 15.02
N LYS A 11 3.76 6.33 15.87
CA LYS A 11 3.55 4.97 15.41
C LYS A 11 2.41 5.01 14.39
N ASP A 12 2.74 4.76 13.13
CA ASP A 12 1.75 4.54 12.09
C ASP A 12 1.14 3.15 12.32
N PRO A 13 -0.11 3.04 12.83
CA PRO A 13 -0.72 1.76 13.12
C PRO A 13 -0.91 0.92 11.85
N THR A 14 -1.06 1.57 10.69
CA THR A 14 -1.14 0.87 9.41
C THR A 14 0.21 0.25 9.05
N ALA A 15 1.34 0.88 9.41
CA ALA A 15 2.69 0.32 9.19
C ALA A 15 2.97 -0.89 10.05
N GLU A 16 2.47 -0.91 11.27
CA GLU A 16 2.59 -2.07 12.16
C GLU A 16 1.69 -3.21 11.66
N ALA A 17 0.45 -2.92 11.28
CA ALA A 17 -0.48 -3.91 10.73
C ALA A 17 -0.02 -4.49 9.38
N ASP A 18 0.53 -3.67 8.48
CA ASP A 18 1.09 -4.13 7.21
C ASP A 18 2.33 -5.01 7.44
N ARG A 19 3.19 -4.64 8.40
CA ARG A 19 4.35 -5.47 8.76
C ARG A 19 3.91 -6.84 9.27
N ALA A 20 3.03 -6.86 10.27
CA ALA A 20 2.56 -8.10 10.90
C ALA A 20 1.89 -9.03 9.88
N TRP A 21 1.15 -8.48 8.91
CA TRP A 21 0.54 -9.28 7.85
C TRP A 21 1.58 -9.94 6.95
N PHE A 22 2.63 -9.23 6.50
CA PHE A 22 3.70 -9.83 5.69
C PHE A 22 4.59 -10.80 6.48
N GLU A 23 4.75 -10.62 7.78
CA GLU A 23 5.42 -11.59 8.65
C GLU A 23 4.63 -12.90 8.75
N ALA A 24 3.30 -12.82 8.77
CA ALA A 24 2.41 -13.99 8.77
C ALA A 24 2.26 -14.64 7.38
N ASN A 25 2.58 -13.92 6.29
CA ASN A 25 2.46 -14.38 4.91
C ASN A 25 3.78 -14.14 4.14
N PRO A 26 4.87 -14.86 4.50
CA PRO A 26 6.21 -14.56 4.01
C PRO A 26 6.41 -14.76 2.50
N GLU A 27 5.56 -15.58 1.86
CA GLU A 27 5.54 -15.81 0.43
C GLU A 27 4.89 -14.69 -0.38
N ARG A 28 4.20 -13.76 0.29
CA ARG A 28 3.49 -12.66 -0.34
C ARG A 28 4.41 -11.44 -0.48
N LEU A 29 4.47 -10.91 -1.69
CA LEU A 29 5.11 -9.64 -2.05
C LEU A 29 4.11 -8.48 -2.08
N PHE A 30 2.83 -8.80 -2.26
CA PHE A 30 1.76 -7.81 -2.31
C PHE A 30 0.63 -8.10 -1.32
N ARG A 31 0.00 -7.04 -0.86
CA ARG A 31 -1.23 -7.06 -0.06
C ARG A 31 -2.21 -6.05 -0.63
N LEU A 32 -3.49 -6.41 -0.64
CA LEU A 32 -4.58 -5.47 -0.89
C LEU A 32 -5.40 -5.31 0.39
N ARG A 33 -5.78 -4.08 0.74
CA ARG A 33 -6.73 -3.82 1.83
C ARG A 33 -7.50 -2.54 1.62
N ASP A 34 -8.52 -2.34 2.44
CA ASP A 34 -9.20 -1.06 2.54
C ASP A 34 -8.28 0.03 3.11
N PRO A 35 -8.46 1.29 2.67
CA PRO A 35 -7.79 2.44 3.28
C PRO A 35 -8.21 2.57 4.74
N ALA A 36 -7.24 2.82 5.62
CA ALA A 36 -7.54 3.22 6.98
C ALA A 36 -8.05 4.67 7.01
N PRO A 37 -8.83 5.06 8.03
CA PRO A 37 -9.20 6.46 8.22
C PRO A 37 -7.97 7.36 8.22
N VAL A 38 -8.04 8.46 7.46
CA VAL A 38 -6.98 9.48 7.32
C VAL A 38 -5.59 8.95 6.94
N GLU A 39 -5.53 7.80 6.25
CA GLU A 39 -4.25 7.19 5.81
C GLU A 39 -3.50 8.06 4.79
N PHE A 40 -4.23 8.72 3.89
CA PHE A 40 -3.66 9.60 2.88
C PHE A 40 -3.91 11.05 3.24
N LYS A 41 -2.89 11.89 3.03
CA LYS A 41 -2.93 13.32 3.35
C LYS A 41 -3.87 14.08 2.40
N ASP A 42 -3.88 13.68 1.14
CA ASP A 42 -4.70 14.29 0.10
C ASP A 42 -5.98 13.46 -0.11
N PRO A 43 -7.12 14.12 -0.39
CA PRO A 43 -8.35 13.40 -0.70
C PRO A 43 -8.16 12.58 -1.98
N LEU A 44 -8.48 11.29 -1.91
CA LEU A 44 -8.37 10.37 -3.05
C LEU A 44 -9.36 10.70 -4.19
N GLY A 45 -10.43 11.44 -3.87
CA GLY A 45 -11.51 11.76 -4.82
C GLY A 45 -12.53 10.63 -4.94
N ASP A 46 -13.32 10.65 -6.01
CA ASP A 46 -14.32 9.63 -6.32
C ASP A 46 -13.64 8.41 -6.99
N PRO A 47 -13.80 7.17 -6.47
CA PRO A 47 -13.26 5.98 -7.12
C PRO A 47 -13.97 5.65 -8.46
N GLY A 48 -15.18 6.16 -8.70
CA GLY A 48 -16.03 5.85 -9.84
C GLY A 48 -17.14 4.84 -9.51
N GLU A 49 -18.21 4.85 -10.31
CA GLU A 49 -19.38 3.97 -10.11
C GLU A 49 -19.00 2.49 -10.24
N GLY A 50 -19.29 1.69 -9.20
CA GLY A 50 -18.93 0.27 -9.12
C GLY A 50 -17.49 -0.01 -8.66
N PHE A 51 -16.74 1.04 -8.28
CA PHE A 51 -15.35 0.94 -7.81
C PHE A 51 -15.20 1.45 -6.38
N SER A 52 -14.18 0.96 -5.68
CA SER A 52 -13.79 1.38 -4.33
C SER A 52 -12.31 1.69 -4.27
N TRP A 53 -11.94 2.65 -3.43
CA TRP A 53 -10.55 2.85 -3.06
C TRP A 53 -10.03 1.66 -2.27
N ARG A 54 -8.89 1.14 -2.70
CA ARG A 54 -8.09 0.12 -2.02
C ARG A 54 -6.67 0.64 -1.89
N VAL A 55 -5.92 0.03 -0.98
CA VAL A 55 -4.49 0.26 -0.83
C VAL A 55 -3.76 -0.97 -1.29
N LEU A 56 -2.99 -0.82 -2.35
CA LEU A 56 -2.02 -1.81 -2.80
C LEU A 56 -0.72 -1.58 -2.03
N ILE A 57 -0.33 -2.55 -1.21
CA ILE A 57 0.94 -2.53 -0.50
C ILE A 57 1.91 -3.48 -1.18
N ALA A 58 3.06 -2.94 -1.59
CA ALA A 58 4.16 -3.71 -2.15
C ALA A 58 5.31 -3.79 -1.14
N ARG A 59 5.82 -4.99 -0.89
CA ARG A 59 7.04 -5.21 -0.11
C ARG A 59 8.25 -4.96 -1.02
N LEU A 60 9.12 -4.04 -0.62
CA LEU A 60 10.35 -3.73 -1.32
C LEU A 60 11.48 -4.67 -0.86
N PRO A 61 12.52 -4.91 -1.69
CA PRO A 61 13.64 -5.79 -1.33
C PRO A 61 14.42 -5.35 -0.08
N ASP A 62 14.41 -4.05 0.25
CA ASP A 62 15.06 -3.47 1.42
C ASP A 62 14.25 -3.64 2.73
N GLY A 63 13.11 -4.35 2.68
CA GLY A 63 12.18 -4.51 3.80
C GLY A 63 11.24 -3.31 3.99
N GLY A 64 11.42 -2.25 3.20
CA GLY A 64 10.47 -1.17 3.05
C GLY A 64 9.16 -1.65 2.45
N ARG A 65 8.11 -0.83 2.60
CA ARG A 65 6.79 -1.08 2.01
C ARG A 65 6.30 0.19 1.35
N LEU A 66 5.80 0.07 0.13
CA LEU A 66 5.14 1.15 -0.59
C LEU A 66 3.63 0.95 -0.51
N ARG A 67 2.89 2.05 -0.30
CA ARG A 67 1.43 2.05 -0.31
C ARG A 67 0.93 2.91 -1.44
N LEU A 68 0.09 2.34 -2.28
CA LEU A 68 -0.47 3.00 -3.44
C LEU A 68 -1.99 2.95 -3.35
N PRO A 69 -2.70 4.10 -3.34
CA PRO A 69 -4.14 4.11 -3.50
C PRO A 69 -4.49 3.67 -4.92
N VAL A 70 -5.42 2.73 -5.05
CA VAL A 70 -5.88 2.19 -6.32
C VAL A 70 -7.40 2.08 -6.30
N SER A 71 -8.05 2.48 -7.40
CA SER A 71 -9.49 2.27 -7.57
C SER A 71 -9.72 0.92 -8.23
N LEU A 72 -10.49 0.04 -7.58
CA LEU A 72 -10.74 -1.33 -8.03
C LEU A 72 -12.23 -1.68 -7.91
N SER A 73 -12.71 -2.53 -8.84
CA SER A 73 -14.10 -3.01 -8.84
C SER A 73 -14.45 -3.66 -7.50
N TRP A 74 -15.68 -3.43 -7.02
CA TRP A 74 -16.20 -4.05 -5.79
C TRP A 74 -16.23 -5.59 -5.83
N GLU A 75 -16.25 -6.17 -7.03
CA GLU A 75 -16.25 -7.62 -7.21
C GLU A 75 -14.89 -8.26 -6.89
N LEU A 76 -13.83 -7.46 -6.81
CA LEU A 76 -12.50 -7.94 -6.45
C LEU A 76 -12.33 -8.01 -4.93
N HIS A 77 -12.36 -9.22 -4.39
CA HIS A 77 -12.07 -9.47 -2.98
C HIS A 77 -10.57 -9.35 -2.67
N ASN A 78 -10.23 -8.56 -1.64
CA ASN A 78 -8.86 -8.34 -1.17
C ASN A 78 -8.08 -9.65 -0.94
N ASP A 79 -8.73 -10.62 -0.28
CA ASP A 79 -8.08 -11.87 0.16
C ASP A 79 -7.80 -12.84 -0.98
N HIS A 80 -8.54 -12.72 -2.09
CA HIS A 80 -8.42 -13.60 -3.25
C HIS A 80 -7.48 -13.05 -4.33
N ALA A 81 -7.03 -11.80 -4.18
CA ALA A 81 -6.12 -11.18 -5.13
C ALA A 81 -4.74 -11.87 -5.06
N LYS A 82 -4.36 -12.55 -6.14
CA LYS A 82 -3.07 -13.23 -6.27
C LYS A 82 -1.96 -12.22 -6.60
N ASP A 83 -0.76 -12.49 -6.10
CA ASP A 83 0.42 -11.64 -6.31
C ASP A 83 0.74 -11.36 -7.77
N GLN A 84 0.52 -12.32 -8.68
CA GLN A 84 0.72 -12.09 -10.11
C GLN A 84 -0.18 -10.98 -10.66
N HIS A 85 -1.45 -10.94 -10.26
CA HIS A 85 -2.37 -9.88 -10.69
C HIS A 85 -2.05 -8.55 -10.00
N LEU A 86 -1.67 -8.60 -8.72
CA LEU A 86 -1.28 -7.41 -7.96
C LEU A 86 0.03 -6.80 -8.50
N LYS A 87 0.95 -7.62 -9.02
CA LYS A 87 2.15 -7.14 -9.73
C LYS A 87 1.78 -6.36 -10.98
N ILE A 88 0.84 -6.85 -11.79
CA ILE A 88 0.38 -6.13 -13.00
C ILE A 88 -0.22 -4.78 -12.62
N LEU A 89 -1.08 -4.75 -11.58
CA LEU A 89 -1.64 -3.50 -11.08
C LEU A 89 -0.55 -2.54 -10.57
N PHE A 90 0.44 -3.06 -9.84
CA PHE A 90 1.58 -2.29 -9.37
C PHE A 90 2.34 -1.64 -10.53
N GLU A 91 2.65 -2.39 -11.59
CA GLU A 91 3.34 -1.86 -12.78
C GLU A 91 2.55 -0.74 -13.48
N GLN A 92 1.23 -0.75 -13.40
CA GLN A 92 0.38 0.28 -13.99
C GLN A 92 0.33 1.57 -13.16
N VAL A 93 0.24 1.45 -11.83
CA VAL A 93 -0.07 2.58 -10.94
C VAL A 93 1.13 3.14 -10.18
N ALA A 94 2.20 2.36 -10.04
CA ALA A 94 3.38 2.79 -9.30
C ALA A 94 4.12 3.91 -10.05
N PRO A 95 4.76 4.85 -9.34
CA PRO A 95 5.69 5.79 -9.97
C PRO A 95 6.91 5.05 -10.52
N ALA A 96 7.55 5.59 -11.56
CA ALA A 96 8.69 4.94 -12.23
C ALA A 96 9.82 4.55 -11.26
N GLU A 97 10.10 5.41 -10.28
CA GLU A 97 11.10 5.16 -9.22
C GLU A 97 10.78 3.94 -8.36
N ALA A 98 9.49 3.68 -8.09
CA ALA A 98 9.07 2.53 -7.32
C ALA A 98 9.17 1.22 -8.13
N LYS A 99 8.83 1.26 -9.42
CA LYS A 99 8.99 0.10 -10.32
C LYS A 99 10.44 -0.33 -10.43
N ALA A 100 11.35 0.63 -10.58
CA ALA A 100 12.79 0.38 -10.65
C ALA A 100 13.35 -0.31 -9.39
N ARG A 101 12.68 -0.18 -8.24
CA ARG A 101 13.09 -0.81 -6.97
C ARG A 101 12.50 -2.20 -6.76
N LEU A 102 11.47 -2.60 -7.52
CA LEU A 102 10.82 -3.89 -7.32
C LEU A 102 11.44 -5.02 -8.17
N GLY A 103 12.03 -4.71 -9.33
CA GLY A 103 12.78 -5.66 -10.17
C GLY A 103 11.93 -6.72 -10.85
#